data_AF-X1TUF5-F1
#
_entry.id   AF-X1TUF5-F1
#
_cell.length_a   1.000
_cell.length_b   1.000
_cell.length_c   1.000
_cell.angle_alpha   90.00
_cell.angle_beta   90.00
_cell.angle_gamma   90.00
#
_symmetry.space_group_name_H-M   'P 1'
#
loop_
_entity.id
_entity.type
_entity.pdbx_description
1 polymer ?
#
loop_
_entity_poly.entity_id
_entity_poly.type
_entity_poly.pdbx_seq_one_letter_code
_entity_poly.pdbx_strand_id
1 'polypeptide(L)'
;GLFAKKPMLVFEYDVYKEDIKGKGFEVISLGDKYELDEYGLAKVDKKVIRYAAGECIKLLIDKDCREKMVEKNFQLGREFLSHKSLKEKLKLII
;
A
#
# COMPACT_ATOMS: atom_id res chain seq x y z
N GLY A 1 -7.32 -3.62 -4.50
CA GLY A 1 -7.11 -2.23 -4.07
C GLY A 1 -6.79 -1.31 -5.24
N LEU A 2 -5.56 -1.39 -5.76
CA LEU A 2 -4.99 -0.49 -6.78
C LEU A 2 -5.87 -0.29 -8.02
N PHE A 3 -6.41 -1.37 -8.59
CA PHE A 3 -7.30 -1.32 -9.76
C PHE A 3 -8.53 -0.42 -9.55
N ALA A 4 -9.07 -0.38 -8.33
CA ALA A 4 -10.23 0.43 -7.99
C ALA A 4 -9.88 1.90 -7.70
N LYS A 5 -8.64 2.33 -7.94
CA LYS A 5 -8.13 3.69 -7.71
C LYS A 5 -8.47 4.21 -6.31
N LYS A 6 -8.21 3.38 -5.29
CA LYS A 6 -8.39 3.74 -3.89
C LYS A 6 -7.05 4.08 -3.23
N PRO A 7 -7.00 5.07 -2.33
CA PRO A 7 -5.90 5.23 -1.38
C PRO A 7 -5.64 3.93 -0.61
N MET A 8 -4.38 3.65 -0.30
CA MET A 8 -3.97 2.42 0.37
C MET A 8 -3.26 2.77 1.69
N LEU A 9 -3.81 2.29 2.79
CA LEU A 9 -3.14 2.20 4.09
C LEU A 9 -2.56 0.79 4.20
N VAL A 10 -1.28 0.68 4.55
CA VAL A 10 -0.55 -0.60 4.54
C VAL A 10 0.27 -0.75 5.81
N PHE A 11 0.15 -1.91 6.46
CA PHE A 11 1.16 -2.41 7.39
C PHE A 11 2.22 -3.17 6.57
N GLU A 12 3.50 -2.87 6.76
CA GLU A 12 4.60 -3.36 5.92
C GLU A 12 5.06 -4.77 6.33
N TYR A 13 4.24 -5.76 6.01
CA TYR A 13 4.59 -7.18 6.15
C TYR A 13 5.67 -7.62 5.14
N ASP A 14 6.27 -8.79 5.35
CA ASP A 14 7.49 -9.20 4.63
C ASP A 14 7.33 -9.23 3.10
N VAL A 15 6.26 -9.82 2.58
CA VAL A 15 5.97 -9.80 1.13
C VAL A 15 5.81 -8.36 0.60
N TYR A 16 5.23 -7.44 1.38
CA TYR A 16 5.18 -6.05 0.95
C TYR A 16 6.58 -5.45 0.84
N LYS A 17 7.43 -5.66 1.85
CA LYS A 17 8.79 -5.12 1.88
C LYS A 17 9.65 -5.68 0.74
N GLU A 18 9.57 -6.98 0.50
CA GLU A 18 10.43 -7.68 -0.47
C GLU A 18 9.92 -7.51 -1.90
N ASP A 19 8.63 -7.75 -2.14
CA ASP A 19 8.11 -7.86 -3.50
C ASP A 19 7.43 -6.59 -4.00
N ILE A 20 6.91 -5.73 -3.11
CA ILE A 20 5.97 -4.66 -3.51
C ILE A 20 6.59 -3.26 -3.34
N LYS A 21 7.30 -3.00 -2.23
CA LYS A 21 7.80 -1.68 -1.85
C LYS A 21 8.73 -1.09 -2.92
N GLY A 22 9.58 -1.92 -3.52
CA GLY A 22 10.49 -1.53 -4.61
C GLY A 22 9.80 -1.06 -5.90
N LYS A 23 8.51 -1.30 -6.08
CA LYS A 23 7.74 -0.88 -7.27
C LYS A 23 7.28 0.59 -7.21
N GLY A 24 7.51 1.29 -6.11
CA GLY A 24 7.28 2.73 -5.99
C GLY A 24 5.82 3.16 -5.76
N PHE A 25 4.98 2.25 -5.25
CA PHE A 25 3.62 2.57 -4.84
C PHE A 25 3.60 3.63 -3.73
N GLU A 26 2.70 4.60 -3.85
CA GLU A 26 2.44 5.61 -2.82
C GLU A 26 1.37 5.09 -1.86
N VAL A 27 1.76 4.84 -0.62
CA VAL A 27 0.85 4.31 0.42
C VAL A 27 1.02 5.11 1.70
N ILE A 28 -0.01 5.10 2.54
CA ILE A 28 0.13 5.49 3.94
C ILE A 28 0.65 4.26 4.69
N SER A 29 1.85 4.36 5.25
CA SER A 29 2.49 3.25 5.95
C SER A 29 2.18 3.29 7.45
N LEU A 30 1.83 2.13 8.01
CA LEU A 30 1.79 1.87 9.46
C LEU A 30 3.15 1.35 9.98
N GLY A 31 4.18 1.30 9.13
CA GLY A 31 5.45 0.64 9.43
C GLY A 31 5.32 -0.88 9.48
N ASP A 32 6.34 -1.54 10.02
CA ASP A 32 6.46 -2.99 10.13
C ASP A 32 6.54 -3.48 11.58
N LYS A 33 6.33 -2.59 12.55
CA LYS A 33 6.44 -2.88 13.98
C LYS A 33 5.07 -2.86 14.66
N TYR A 34 4.87 -3.82 15.54
CA TYR A 34 3.71 -3.91 16.42
C TYR A 34 4.13 -4.57 17.74
N GLU A 35 3.30 -4.35 18.76
CA GLU A 35 3.35 -5.08 20.03
C GLU A 35 2.09 -5.93 20.16
N LEU A 36 2.12 -6.97 20.98
CA LEU A 36 0.91 -7.72 21.33
C LEU A 36 0.29 -7.13 22.59
N ASP A 37 -1.03 -6.96 22.60
CA ASP A 37 -1.77 -6.58 23.79
C ASP A 37 -2.06 -7.77 24.71
N GLU A 38 -2.79 -7.52 25.81
CA GLU A 38 -3.16 -8.54 26.80
C GLU A 38 -4.03 -9.68 26.24
N TYR A 39 -4.65 -9.47 25.08
CA TYR A 39 -5.45 -10.47 24.36
C TYR A 39 -4.68 -11.15 23.22
N GLY A 40 -3.39 -10.84 23.06
CA GLY A 40 -2.55 -11.36 21.99
C GLY A 40 -2.85 -10.72 20.63
N LEU A 41 -3.45 -9.52 20.58
CA LEU A 41 -3.73 -8.80 19.35
C LEU A 41 -2.61 -7.81 19.00
N ALA A 42 -2.31 -7.70 17.71
CA ALA A 42 -1.31 -6.78 17.20
C ALA A 42 -1.76 -5.32 17.39
N LYS A 43 -0.88 -4.52 17.99
CA LYS A 43 -1.09 -3.12 18.30
C LYS A 43 0.05 -2.27 17.74
N VAL A 44 -0.31 -1.36 16.86
CA VAL A 44 0.63 -0.38 16.28
C VAL A 44 0.77 0.82 17.24
N ASP A 45 1.96 1.41 17.27
CA ASP A 45 2.24 2.59 18.08
C ASP A 45 1.23 3.72 17.82
N LYS A 46 0.70 4.32 18.90
CA LYS A 46 -0.35 5.35 18.82
C LYS A 46 0.08 6.59 18.02
N LYS A 47 1.37 6.95 18.01
CA LYS A 47 1.90 8.08 17.23
C LYS A 47 1.86 7.75 15.74
N VAL A 48 2.19 6.51 15.37
CA VAL A 48 2.09 6.03 13.98
C VAL A 48 0.63 6.05 13.51
N ILE A 49 -0.29 5.54 14.33
CA ILE A 49 -1.73 5.60 14.02
C ILE A 49 -2.20 7.04 13.85
N ARG A 50 -1.79 7.97 14.74
CA ARG A 50 -2.17 9.38 14.65
C ARG A 50 -1.65 10.04 13.38
N TYR A 51 -0.40 9.76 13.02
CA TYR A 51 0.20 10.24 11.77
C TYR A 51 -0.57 9.70 10.55
N ALA A 52 -0.78 8.39 10.49
CA ALA A 52 -1.49 7.74 9.39
C ALA A 52 -2.94 8.25 9.26
N ALA A 53 -3.62 8.51 10.37
CA ALA A 53 -4.95 9.11 10.36
C ALA A 53 -4.95 10.52 9.75
N GLY A 54 -3.94 11.33 10.04
CA GLY A 54 -3.78 12.66 9.42
C GLY A 54 -3.61 12.57 7.90
N GLU A 55 -2.77 11.65 7.42
CA GLU A 55 -2.58 11.41 5.99
C GLU A 55 -3.85 10.88 5.33
N CYS A 56 -4.59 9.99 6.01
CA CYS A 56 -5.89 9.52 5.53
C CYS A 56 -6.88 10.67 5.38
N ILE A 57 -7.00 11.54 6.38
CA ILE A 57 -7.88 12.72 6.34
C ILE A 57 -7.49 13.62 5.16
N LYS A 58 -6.20 13.90 4.97
CA LYS A 58 -5.70 14.67 3.83
C LYS A 58 -6.17 14.08 2.51
N LEU A 59 -6.01 12.78 2.28
CA LEU A 59 -6.49 12.12 1.06
C LEU A 59 -8.01 12.09 0.93
N LEU A 60 -8.77 12.19 2.02
CA LEU A 60 -10.23 12.27 1.97
C LEU A 60 -10.73 13.66 1.57
N ILE A 61 -10.07 14.72 2.05
CA ILE A 61 -10.51 16.12 1.83
C ILE A 61 -9.86 16.77 0.61
N ASP A 62 -8.63 16.39 0.27
CA ASP A 62 -7.89 16.93 -0.87
C ASP A 62 -8.05 16.00 -2.08
N LYS A 63 -8.90 16.43 -3.01
CA LYS A 63 -9.22 15.68 -4.22
C LYS A 63 -8.00 15.54 -5.14
N ASP A 64 -7.24 16.60 -5.36
CA ASP A 64 -6.14 16.60 -6.32
C ASP A 64 -4.99 15.72 -5.82
N CYS A 65 -4.69 15.83 -4.51
CA CYS A 65 -3.72 14.95 -3.86
C CYS A 65 -4.14 13.47 -3.97
N ARG A 66 -5.42 13.17 -3.71
CA ARG A 66 -5.96 11.82 -3.86
C ARG A 66 -5.86 11.30 -5.29
N GLU A 67 -6.31 12.09 -6.27
CA GLU A 67 -6.33 11.69 -7.68
C GLU A 67 -4.93 11.40 -8.21
N LYS A 68 -3.96 12.26 -7.87
CA LYS A 68 -2.55 12.05 -8.24
C LYS A 68 -2.00 10.73 -7.69
N MET A 69 -2.22 10.47 -6.41
CA MET A 69 -1.75 9.23 -5.76
C MET A 69 -2.38 7.99 -6.39
N VAL A 70 -3.71 7.97 -6.53
CA VAL A 70 -4.42 6.77 -7.00
C VAL A 70 -4.17 6.49 -8.49
N GLU A 71 -3.98 7.53 -9.30
CA GLU A 71 -3.64 7.35 -10.72
C GLU A 71 -2.24 6.76 -10.88
N LYS A 72 -1.24 7.31 -10.17
CA LYS A 72 0.12 6.76 -10.16
C LYS A 72 0.11 5.28 -9.76
N ASN A 73 -0.55 4.98 -8.64
CA ASN A 73 -0.67 3.61 -8.13
C ASN A 73 -1.39 2.68 -9.11
N PHE A 74 -2.42 3.16 -9.80
CA PHE A 74 -3.12 2.39 -10.81
C PHE A 74 -2.23 2.06 -12.00
N GLN A 75 -1.43 3.02 -12.48
CA GLN A 75 -0.49 2.77 -13.58
C GLN A 75 0.61 1.79 -13.19
N LEU A 76 1.22 1.95 -12.01
CA LEU A 76 2.20 0.98 -11.49
C LEU A 76 1.59 -0.42 -11.32
N GLY A 77 0.35 -0.50 -10.83
CA GLY A 77 -0.38 -1.75 -10.71
C GLY A 77 -0.61 -2.42 -12.07
N ARG A 78 -0.95 -1.64 -13.09
CA ARG A 78 -1.10 -2.13 -14.47
C ARG A 78 0.22 -2.64 -15.04
N GLU A 79 1.33 -1.94 -14.80
CA GLU A 79 2.66 -2.30 -15.29
C GLU A 79 3.18 -3.58 -14.64
N PHE A 80 3.15 -3.65 -13.31
CA PHE A 80 3.84 -4.72 -12.56
C PHE A 80 2.93 -5.88 -12.16
N LEU A 81 1.62 -5.65 -12.00
CA LEU A 81 0.69 -6.60 -11.35
C LEU A 81 -0.53 -6.95 -12.22
N SER A 82 -0.56 -6.58 -13.50
CA SER A 82 -1.67 -6.96 -14.39
C SER A 82 -1.59 -8.41 -14.85
N HIS A 83 -2.74 -8.96 -15.28
CA HIS A 83 -2.76 -10.28 -15.94
C HIS A 83 -1.84 -10.36 -17.16
N LYS A 84 -1.67 -9.25 -17.90
CA LYS A 84 -0.71 -9.19 -19.00
C LYS A 84 0.72 -9.39 -18.49
N SER A 85 1.12 -8.62 -17.46
CA SER A 85 2.46 -8.74 -16.85
C SER A 85 2.70 -10.13 -16.27
N LEU A 86 1.69 -10.71 -15.59
CA LEU A 86 1.74 -12.08 -15.09
C LEU A 86 1.95 -13.09 -16.22
N LYS A 87 1.19 -12.98 -17.31
CA LYS A 87 1.32 -13.88 -18.47
C LYS A 87 2.73 -13.82 -19.07
N GLU A 88 3.30 -12.64 -19.23
CA GLU A 88 4.67 -12.51 -19.76
C GLU A 88 5.71 -13.08 -18.80
N LYS A 89 5.55 -12.89 -17.48
CA LYS A 89 6.44 -13.49 -16.48
C LYS A 89 6.37 -15.02 -16.48
N LEU A 90 5.18 -15.60 -16.62
CA LEU A 90 5.00 -17.06 -16.64
C LEU A 90 5.67 -17.71 -17.86
N LYS A 91 5.67 -17.05 -19.03
CA LYS A 91 6.38 -17.55 -20.22
C LYS A 91 7.90 -17.62 -20.06
N LEU A 92 8.48 -16.94 -19.07
CA LEU A 92 9.92 -16.99 -18.83
C LEU A 92 10.34 -18.20 -17.99
N ILE A 93 9.38 -18.93 -17.42
CA ILE A 93 9.60 -20.02 -16.47
C ILE A 93 9.02 -21.35 -16.99
N ILE A 94 8.25 -21.31 -18.09
CA ILE A 94 7.69 -22.47 -18.80
C ILE A 94 8.37 -22.54 -20.16
#